data_AF-A0A969XGN1-F1
#
_entry.id   AF-A0A969XGN1-F1
#
_cell.length_a   1.000
_cell.length_b   1.000
_cell.length_c   1.000
_cell.angle_alpha   90.00
_cell.angle_beta   90.00
_cell.angle_gamma   90.00
#
_symmetry.space_group_name_H-M   'P 1'
#
loop_
_entity.id
_entity.type
_entity.pdbx_description
1 polymer ?
#
loop_
_entity_poly.entity_id
_entity_poly.type
_entity_poly.pdbx_seq_one_letter_code
_entity_poly.pdbx_strand_id
1 'polypeptide(L)'
;MPTELDASIAAPRYTALRQRLRAGDVPLGTLDLRPLWRGQAFARHQNAPMAIRRARALAAVLDRMALPLRPEECLVGAPAGVLADDLPAGVDVAAYERYRALDAEIGERRFVTNADHCAPHYGRLLVRGLGGLLEDVAASRRAHAEPDRLAFLDGVAITLRAASHLVGRWATACRRAAATTAPRRAQELLAMADDLDAIALAAPRTFRQAVQLIWMVHSIYAVEGRGAMAFGRMDQYLLPLYREALRH
;
A
#
# COMPACT_ATOMS: atom_id res chain seq x y z
N MET A 1 13.81 -25.55 -22.12
CA MET A 1 14.50 -25.80 -20.84
C MET A 1 14.92 -24.44 -20.30
N PRO A 2 14.20 -23.84 -19.34
CA PRO A 2 14.69 -22.61 -18.72
C PRO A 2 15.93 -22.98 -17.92
N THR A 3 17.07 -22.46 -18.35
CA THR A 3 18.32 -22.48 -17.60
C THR A 3 18.05 -22.01 -16.18
N GLU A 4 18.39 -22.86 -15.22
CA GLU A 4 18.42 -22.53 -13.80
C GLU A 4 19.09 -21.17 -13.65
N LEU A 5 18.33 -20.16 -13.22
CA LEU A 5 18.93 -18.98 -12.62
C LEU A 5 19.84 -19.52 -11.53
N ASP A 6 21.15 -19.32 -11.71
CA ASP A 6 22.19 -19.81 -10.83
C ASP A 6 21.77 -19.63 -9.37
N ALA A 7 21.53 -20.75 -8.68
CA ALA A 7 21.10 -20.78 -7.29
C ALA A 7 22.13 -20.07 -6.37
N SER A 8 23.34 -19.80 -6.87
CA SER A 8 24.37 -19.01 -6.19
C SER A 8 24.01 -17.52 -6.01
N ILE A 9 23.07 -16.96 -6.80
CA ILE A 9 22.67 -15.54 -6.73
C ILE A 9 21.54 -15.29 -5.71
N ALA A 10 20.95 -16.34 -5.14
CA ALA A 10 20.00 -16.21 -4.05
C ALA A 10 20.73 -15.80 -2.76
N ALA A 11 20.92 -14.49 -2.57
CA ALA A 11 21.47 -13.92 -1.34
C ALA A 11 20.82 -14.59 -0.11
N PRO A 12 21.57 -14.98 0.94
CA PRO A 12 21.06 -15.74 2.09
C PRO A 12 19.73 -15.21 2.67
N ARG A 13 19.53 -13.89 2.58
CA ARG A 13 18.29 -13.17 2.91
C ARG A 13 17.05 -13.65 2.14
N TYR A 14 17.14 -13.79 0.82
CA TYR A 14 16.02 -14.23 -0.02
C TYR A 14 15.62 -15.67 0.33
N THR A 15 16.62 -16.55 0.49
CA THR A 15 16.37 -17.96 0.84
C THR A 15 15.66 -18.08 2.17
N ALA A 16 16.12 -17.34 3.19
CA ALA A 16 15.47 -17.29 4.51
C ALA A 16 14.03 -16.78 4.42
N LEU A 17 13.78 -15.67 3.71
CA LEU A 17 12.43 -15.13 3.53
C LEU A 17 11.51 -16.14 2.83
N ARG A 18 11.99 -16.78 1.77
CA ARG A 18 11.22 -17.79 1.02
C ARG A 18 10.87 -19.00 1.88
N GLN A 19 11.82 -19.49 2.69
CA GLN A 19 11.59 -20.61 3.60
C GLN A 19 10.54 -20.26 4.66
N ARG A 20 10.67 -19.09 5.29
CA ARG A 20 9.69 -18.56 6.26
C ARG A 20 8.27 -18.51 5.68
N LEU A 21 8.12 -17.92 4.49
CA LEU A 21 6.82 -17.83 3.82
C LEU A 21 6.22 -19.20 3.49
N ARG A 22 7.05 -20.16 3.06
CA ARG A 22 6.61 -21.54 2.77
C ARG A 22 6.22 -22.32 4.01
N ALA A 23 6.87 -22.06 5.13
CA ALA A 23 6.55 -22.66 6.42
C ALA A 23 5.26 -22.09 7.04
N GLY A 24 4.68 -21.04 6.46
CA GLY A 24 3.55 -20.34 7.08
C GLY A 24 3.95 -19.59 8.36
N ASP A 25 5.25 -19.39 8.60
CA ASP A 25 5.79 -18.63 9.73
C ASP A 25 5.64 -17.12 9.45
N VAL A 26 4.37 -16.73 9.34
CA VAL A 26 3.94 -15.38 9.11
C VAL A 26 2.95 -15.05 10.22
N PRO A 27 3.31 -14.17 11.17
CA PRO A 27 2.48 -13.87 12.33
C PRO A 27 1.31 -12.99 11.89
N LEU A 28 0.31 -13.62 11.29
CA LEU A 28 -0.90 -13.00 10.78
C LEU A 28 -2.05 -13.87 11.25
N GLY A 29 -2.99 -13.25 11.94
CA GLY A 29 -4.21 -13.95 12.29
C GLY A 29 -5.12 -14.17 11.08
N THR A 30 -6.27 -14.77 11.33
CA THR A 30 -7.22 -15.17 10.28
C THR A 30 -8.41 -14.21 10.17
N LEU A 31 -8.58 -13.30 11.13
CA LEU A 31 -9.67 -12.35 11.15
C LEU A 31 -9.35 -11.14 10.26
N ASP A 32 -10.17 -10.93 9.22
CA ASP A 32 -10.08 -9.76 8.35
C ASP A 32 -10.76 -8.54 8.99
N LEU A 33 -9.97 -7.51 9.32
CA LEU A 33 -10.48 -6.28 9.94
C LEU A 33 -10.93 -5.22 8.92
N ARG A 34 -10.81 -5.45 7.61
CA ARG A 34 -11.26 -4.48 6.61
C ARG A 34 -12.75 -4.19 6.69
N PRO A 35 -13.66 -5.19 6.79
CA PRO A 35 -15.09 -4.92 6.88
C PRO A 35 -15.45 -4.07 8.11
N LEU A 36 -14.75 -4.28 9.23
CA LEU A 36 -14.90 -3.45 10.43
C LEU A 36 -14.55 -1.98 10.15
N TRP A 37 -13.35 -1.71 9.66
CA TRP A 37 -12.88 -0.32 9.48
C TRP A 37 -13.60 0.40 8.33
N ARG A 38 -13.92 -0.31 7.24
CA ARG A 38 -14.72 0.23 6.14
C ARG A 38 -16.14 0.51 6.60
N GLY A 39 -16.80 -0.45 7.27
CA GLY A 39 -18.14 -0.27 7.82
C GLY A 39 -18.21 0.91 8.79
N GLN A 40 -17.25 1.05 9.71
CA GLN A 40 -17.17 2.22 10.58
C GLN A 40 -17.07 3.54 9.81
N ALA A 41 -16.23 3.60 8.77
CA ALA A 41 -16.10 4.78 7.94
C ALA A 41 -17.38 5.08 7.15
N PHE A 42 -18.04 4.04 6.63
CA PHE A 42 -19.30 4.16 5.90
C PHE A 42 -20.43 4.68 6.78
N ALA A 43 -20.51 4.25 8.04
CA ALA A 43 -21.47 4.76 9.01
C ALA A 43 -21.22 6.24 9.32
N ARG A 44 -19.96 6.62 9.61
CA ARG A 44 -19.57 8.01 9.91
C ARG A 44 -19.83 8.98 8.75
N HIS A 45 -19.76 8.49 7.51
CA HIS A 45 -19.88 9.32 6.30
C HIS A 45 -21.12 8.99 5.46
N GLN A 46 -22.18 8.42 6.04
CA GLN A 46 -23.34 7.91 5.31
C GLN A 46 -23.99 8.94 4.37
N ASN A 47 -23.96 10.23 4.73
CA ASN A 47 -24.55 11.33 3.97
C ASN A 47 -23.62 11.95 2.91
N ALA A 48 -22.38 11.48 2.78
CA ALA A 48 -21.44 11.98 1.79
C ALA A 48 -21.63 11.27 0.44
N PRO A 49 -21.21 11.88 -0.69
CA PRO A 49 -21.17 11.21 -1.98
C PRO A 49 -20.36 9.90 -1.91
N MET A 50 -20.77 8.89 -2.69
CA MET A 50 -20.17 7.55 -2.63
C MET A 50 -18.65 7.56 -2.90
N ALA A 51 -18.15 8.46 -3.75
CA ALA A 51 -16.73 8.64 -3.99
C ALA A 51 -15.96 9.00 -2.71
N ILE A 52 -16.51 9.91 -1.89
CA ILE A 52 -15.95 10.32 -0.61
C ILE A 52 -16.04 9.18 0.41
N ARG A 53 -17.20 8.51 0.49
CA ARG A 53 -17.43 7.39 1.41
C ARG A 53 -16.39 6.30 1.22
N ARG A 54 -16.14 5.89 -0.04
CA ARG A 54 -15.15 4.85 -0.35
C ARG A 54 -13.72 5.30 -0.15
N ALA A 55 -13.38 6.54 -0.49
CA ALA A 55 -12.05 7.08 -0.22
C ALA A 55 -11.74 7.12 1.29
N ARG A 56 -12.72 7.52 2.12
CA ARG A 56 -12.61 7.51 3.59
C ARG A 56 -12.55 6.10 4.16
N ALA A 57 -13.28 5.15 3.59
CA ALA A 57 -13.22 3.75 3.98
C ALA A 57 -11.83 3.14 3.72
N LEU A 58 -11.25 3.37 2.54
CA LEU A 58 -9.86 2.98 2.27
C LEU A 58 -8.90 3.67 3.23
N ALA A 59 -9.02 4.99 3.41
CA ALA A 59 -8.17 5.73 4.34
C ALA A 59 -8.22 5.16 5.77
N ALA A 60 -9.40 4.77 6.26
CA ALA A 60 -9.57 4.18 7.58
C ALA A 60 -8.86 2.82 7.72
N VAL A 61 -8.82 2.01 6.66
CA VAL A 61 -8.07 0.75 6.61
C VAL A 61 -6.56 1.03 6.62
N LEU A 62 -6.07 1.91 5.73
CA LEU A 62 -4.64 2.20 5.62
C LEU A 62 -4.07 2.88 6.88
N ASP A 63 -4.90 3.60 7.62
CA ASP A 63 -4.56 4.23 8.90
C ASP A 63 -4.40 3.20 10.04
N ARG A 64 -5.20 2.13 10.04
CA ARG A 64 -5.29 1.16 11.14
C ARG A 64 -4.52 -0.13 10.92
N MET A 65 -4.29 -0.51 9.66
CA MET A 65 -3.61 -1.78 9.36
C MET A 65 -2.27 -1.86 10.10
N ALA A 66 -1.98 -3.04 10.64
CA ALA A 66 -0.68 -3.38 11.19
C ALA A 66 0.40 -3.29 10.10
N LEU A 67 1.64 -3.13 10.52
CA LEU A 67 2.79 -2.98 9.63
C LEU A 67 3.81 -4.08 9.95
N PRO A 68 3.48 -5.35 9.64
CA PRO A 68 4.38 -6.46 9.94
C PRO A 68 5.64 -6.31 9.09
N LEU A 69 6.79 -6.22 9.76
CA LEU A 69 8.10 -6.07 9.14
C LEU A 69 8.97 -7.27 9.50
N ARG A 70 9.41 -8.02 8.50
CA ARG A 70 10.21 -9.22 8.72
C ARG A 70 11.72 -8.88 8.70
N PRO A 71 12.56 -9.64 9.43
CA PRO A 71 14.00 -9.40 9.46
C PRO A 71 14.66 -9.38 8.09
N GLU A 72 14.15 -10.15 7.14
CA GLU A 72 14.74 -10.38 5.82
C GLU A 72 14.26 -9.37 4.75
N GLU A 73 13.26 -8.53 5.04
CA GLU A 73 12.63 -7.69 4.02
C GLU A 73 13.50 -6.48 3.62
N CYS A 74 13.71 -6.30 2.32
CA CYS A 74 14.33 -5.10 1.74
C CYS A 74 13.31 -4.08 1.22
N LEU A 75 12.03 -4.47 1.20
CA LEU A 75 10.89 -3.67 0.80
C LEU A 75 9.80 -3.87 1.84
N VAL A 76 9.13 -2.80 2.22
CA VAL A 76 7.99 -2.84 3.16
C VAL A 76 6.66 -2.67 2.44
N GLY A 77 5.54 -2.87 3.13
CA GLY A 77 4.21 -2.76 2.52
C GLY A 77 3.47 -4.08 2.42
N ALA A 78 3.62 -4.97 3.40
CA ALA A 78 2.87 -6.23 3.42
C ALA A 78 1.34 -5.94 3.50
N PRO A 79 0.52 -6.44 2.56
CA PRO A 79 -0.93 -6.19 2.56
C PRO A 79 -1.65 -6.90 3.71
N ALA A 80 -1.02 -7.91 4.29
CA ALA A 80 -1.60 -8.72 5.35
C ALA A 80 -1.76 -8.01 6.70
N GLY A 81 -1.28 -6.76 6.82
CA GLY A 81 -1.52 -5.93 8.00
C GLY A 81 -3.00 -5.69 8.35
N VAL A 82 -3.92 -6.06 7.47
CA VAL A 82 -5.37 -6.02 7.72
C VAL A 82 -5.90 -7.23 8.48
N LEU A 83 -5.08 -8.26 8.67
CA LEU A 83 -5.42 -9.47 9.41
C LEU A 83 -5.00 -9.34 10.87
N ALA A 84 -5.79 -9.93 11.77
CA ALA A 84 -5.51 -9.98 13.20
C ALA A 84 -5.94 -11.32 13.79
N ASP A 85 -5.40 -11.66 14.96
CA ASP A 85 -5.81 -12.85 15.72
C ASP A 85 -7.17 -12.61 16.41
N ASP A 86 -7.38 -11.40 16.91
CA ASP A 86 -8.54 -11.01 17.70
C ASP A 86 -9.16 -9.68 17.24
N LEU A 87 -10.38 -9.41 17.71
CA LEU A 87 -11.02 -8.12 17.54
C LEU A 87 -10.23 -7.00 18.27
N PRO A 88 -10.19 -5.78 17.72
CA PRO A 88 -9.59 -4.65 18.41
C PRO A 88 -10.24 -4.38 19.76
N ALA A 89 -9.45 -3.90 20.73
CA ALA A 89 -9.96 -3.52 22.04
C ALA A 89 -11.17 -2.57 21.93
N GLY A 90 -12.24 -2.88 22.68
CA GLY A 90 -13.50 -2.12 22.65
C GLY A 90 -14.43 -2.43 21.48
N VAL A 91 -14.12 -3.43 20.64
CA VAL A 91 -15.01 -3.94 19.60
C VAL A 91 -15.48 -5.34 19.97
N ASP A 92 -16.79 -5.49 20.21
CA ASP A 92 -17.41 -6.80 20.38
C ASP A 92 -17.85 -7.41 19.04
N VAL A 93 -18.24 -8.68 19.08
CA VAL A 93 -18.69 -9.42 17.89
C VAL A 93 -19.92 -8.78 17.26
N ALA A 94 -20.85 -8.25 18.07
CA ALA A 94 -22.06 -7.60 17.57
C ALA A 94 -21.74 -6.31 16.79
N ALA A 95 -20.79 -5.51 17.28
CA ALA A 95 -20.30 -4.33 16.59
C ALA A 95 -19.57 -4.72 15.30
N TYR A 96 -18.73 -5.75 15.33
CA TYR A 96 -18.05 -6.26 14.14
C TYR A 96 -19.06 -6.68 13.05
N GLU A 97 -20.05 -7.51 13.39
CA GLU A 97 -21.04 -7.99 12.43
C GLU A 97 -21.93 -6.86 11.88
N ARG A 98 -22.30 -5.86 12.69
CA ARG A 98 -23.02 -4.66 12.18
C ARG A 98 -22.21 -3.91 11.13
N TYR A 99 -20.93 -3.63 11.39
CA TYR A 99 -20.09 -2.90 10.43
C TYR A 99 -19.76 -3.72 9.21
N ARG A 100 -19.55 -5.03 9.37
CA ARG A 100 -19.39 -5.97 8.27
C ARG A 100 -20.62 -6.01 7.37
N ALA A 101 -21.83 -6.02 7.93
CA ALA A 101 -23.07 -5.97 7.16
C ALA A 101 -23.18 -4.68 6.34
N LEU A 102 -22.82 -3.53 6.93
CA LEU A 102 -22.81 -2.24 6.23
C LEU A 102 -21.77 -2.19 5.09
N ASP A 103 -20.57 -2.76 5.31
CA ASP A 103 -19.56 -2.91 4.26
C ASP A 103 -20.07 -3.79 3.10
N ALA A 104 -20.74 -4.90 3.44
CA ALA A 104 -21.32 -5.82 2.47
C ALA A 104 -22.44 -5.18 1.64
N GLU A 105 -23.31 -4.36 2.24
CA GLU A 105 -24.39 -3.64 1.56
C GLU A 105 -23.86 -2.71 0.46
N ILE A 106 -22.74 -2.01 0.73
CA ILE A 106 -22.10 -1.12 -0.25
C ILE A 106 -21.36 -1.90 -1.33
N GLY A 107 -20.84 -3.08 -0.98
CA GLY A 107 -20.19 -3.99 -1.91
C GLY A 107 -18.74 -3.62 -2.24
N GLU A 108 -18.01 -4.65 -2.66
CA GLU A 108 -16.58 -4.59 -2.96
C GLU A 108 -16.29 -4.29 -4.44
N ARG A 109 -15.13 -3.70 -4.70
CA ARG A 109 -14.62 -3.44 -6.05
C ARG A 109 -13.49 -4.42 -6.37
N ARG A 110 -13.86 -5.59 -6.90
CA ARG A 110 -12.96 -6.71 -7.20
C ARG A 110 -12.97 -7.07 -8.68
N PHE A 111 -12.23 -8.11 -9.04
CA PHE A 111 -12.20 -8.71 -10.38
C PHE A 111 -13.60 -9.00 -10.94
N VAL A 112 -14.45 -9.68 -10.16
CA VAL A 112 -15.82 -10.04 -10.59
C VAL A 112 -16.74 -8.84 -10.83
N THR A 113 -16.38 -7.66 -10.30
CA THR A 113 -17.11 -6.39 -10.53
C THR A 113 -16.41 -5.51 -11.57
N ASN A 114 -15.48 -6.06 -12.36
CA ASN A 114 -14.70 -5.36 -13.38
C ASN A 114 -13.96 -4.11 -12.84
N ALA A 115 -13.50 -4.18 -11.59
CA ALA A 115 -12.74 -3.11 -10.95
C ALA A 115 -11.25 -3.49 -10.78
N ASP A 116 -10.81 -4.56 -11.41
CA ASP A 116 -9.45 -5.10 -11.37
C ASP A 116 -9.03 -5.49 -12.79
N HIS A 117 -7.94 -6.23 -12.97
CA HIS A 117 -7.47 -6.70 -14.28
C HIS A 117 -7.01 -5.57 -15.22
N CYS A 118 -6.34 -4.57 -14.66
CA CYS A 118 -5.66 -3.53 -15.44
C CYS A 118 -4.26 -3.28 -14.88
N ALA A 119 -3.44 -2.58 -15.68
CA ALA A 119 -2.16 -2.06 -15.23
C ALA A 119 -2.34 -0.58 -14.83
N PRO A 120 -2.13 -0.21 -13.54
CA PRO A 120 -2.02 1.18 -13.14
C PRO A 120 -0.91 1.89 -13.93
N HIS A 121 -1.04 3.19 -14.10
CA HIS A 121 -0.06 3.98 -14.83
C HIS A 121 1.20 4.26 -13.98
N TYR A 122 1.96 3.23 -13.62
CA TYR A 122 3.16 3.36 -12.77
C TYR A 122 4.20 4.33 -13.37
N GLY A 123 4.33 4.42 -14.70
CA GLY A 123 5.22 5.42 -15.31
C GLY A 123 4.89 6.87 -14.89
N ARG A 124 3.61 7.22 -14.76
CA ARG A 124 3.18 8.55 -14.30
C ARG A 124 3.39 8.70 -12.80
N LEU A 125 3.14 7.64 -12.04
CA LEU A 125 3.45 7.60 -10.61
C LEU A 125 4.94 7.87 -10.36
N LEU A 126 5.85 7.26 -11.12
CA LEU A 126 7.29 7.47 -10.97
C LEU A 126 7.73 8.87 -11.41
N VAL A 127 7.08 9.48 -12.39
CA VAL A 127 7.40 10.85 -12.83
C VAL A 127 6.87 11.91 -11.85
N ARG A 128 5.65 11.74 -11.34
CA ARG A 128 4.98 12.76 -10.52
C ARG A 128 5.16 12.55 -9.01
N GLY A 129 5.40 11.32 -8.56
CA GLY A 129 5.24 10.95 -7.15
C GLY A 129 3.79 11.11 -6.68
N LEU A 130 3.54 10.84 -5.39
CA LEU A 130 2.21 11.05 -4.81
C LEU A 130 1.85 12.53 -4.71
N GLY A 131 2.83 13.39 -4.43
CA GLY A 131 2.69 14.84 -4.34
C GLY A 131 2.32 15.48 -5.68
N GLY A 132 3.01 15.13 -6.77
CA GLY A 132 2.66 15.64 -8.10
C GLY A 132 1.30 15.16 -8.58
N LEU A 133 0.86 13.95 -8.20
CA LEU A 133 -0.51 13.51 -8.47
C LEU A 133 -1.55 14.33 -7.67
N LEU A 134 -1.23 14.74 -6.44
CA LEU A 134 -2.09 15.64 -5.66
C LEU A 134 -2.19 17.03 -6.29
N GLU A 135 -1.09 17.56 -6.84
CA GLU A 135 -1.09 18.81 -7.62
C GLU A 135 -1.99 18.71 -8.85
N ASP A 136 -1.89 17.60 -9.59
CA ASP A 136 -2.70 17.35 -10.78
C ASP A 136 -4.20 17.35 -10.43
N VAL A 137 -4.56 16.69 -9.30
CA VAL A 137 -5.94 16.68 -8.78
C VAL A 137 -6.38 18.07 -8.37
N ALA A 138 -5.54 18.83 -7.66
CA ALA A 138 -5.86 20.19 -7.24
C ALA A 138 -6.07 21.14 -8.43
N ALA A 139 -5.26 21.01 -9.49
CA ALA A 139 -5.41 21.76 -10.72
C ALA A 139 -6.73 21.41 -11.43
N SER A 140 -7.03 20.12 -11.58
CA SER A 140 -8.31 19.67 -12.18
C SER A 140 -9.51 20.16 -11.37
N ARG A 141 -9.43 20.11 -10.03
CA ARG A 141 -10.51 20.56 -9.16
C ARG A 141 -10.83 22.05 -9.32
N ARG A 142 -9.82 22.90 -9.54
CA ARG A 142 -10.03 24.35 -9.82
C ARG A 142 -10.67 24.62 -11.18
N ALA A 143 -10.56 23.68 -12.12
CA ALA A 143 -11.07 23.80 -13.49
C ALA A 143 -12.50 23.26 -13.65
N HIS A 144 -13.12 22.73 -12.60
CA HIS A 144 -14.43 22.10 -12.63
C HIS A 144 -15.35 22.66 -11.55
N ALA A 145 -16.66 22.56 -11.77
CA ALA A 145 -17.69 23.06 -10.86
C ALA A 145 -18.80 22.03 -10.58
N GLU A 146 -18.87 20.96 -11.38
CA GLU A 146 -19.90 19.94 -11.30
C GLU A 146 -19.76 19.16 -9.98
N PRO A 147 -20.82 19.09 -9.14
CA PRO A 147 -20.71 18.50 -7.80
C PRO A 147 -20.16 17.08 -7.77
N ASP A 148 -20.61 16.21 -8.68
CA ASP A 148 -20.15 14.82 -8.76
C ASP A 148 -18.67 14.72 -9.15
N ARG A 149 -18.23 15.61 -10.04
CA ARG A 149 -16.83 15.67 -10.48
C ARG A 149 -15.93 16.18 -9.35
N LEU A 150 -16.38 17.19 -8.61
CA LEU A 150 -15.68 17.68 -7.43
C LEU A 150 -15.60 16.60 -6.34
N ALA A 151 -16.69 15.88 -6.07
CA ALA A 151 -16.71 14.79 -5.11
C ALA A 151 -15.77 13.64 -5.50
N PHE A 152 -15.67 13.32 -6.80
CA PHE A 152 -14.70 12.36 -7.31
C PHE A 152 -13.26 12.83 -7.06
N LEU A 153 -12.92 14.07 -7.45
CA LEU A 153 -11.58 14.62 -7.28
C LEU A 153 -11.17 14.73 -5.81
N ASP A 154 -12.10 15.13 -4.94
CA ASP A 154 -11.90 15.16 -3.50
C ASP A 154 -11.68 13.74 -2.95
N GLY A 155 -12.39 12.74 -3.47
CA GLY A 155 -12.16 11.33 -3.17
C GLY A 155 -10.75 10.86 -3.57
N VAL A 156 -10.30 11.20 -4.78
CA VAL A 156 -8.92 10.89 -5.24
C VAL A 156 -7.89 11.55 -4.32
N ALA A 157 -8.07 12.82 -3.95
CA ALA A 157 -7.17 13.52 -3.04
C ALA A 157 -7.10 12.85 -1.66
N ILE A 158 -8.24 12.41 -1.10
CA ILE A 158 -8.27 11.65 0.17
C ILE A 158 -7.47 10.36 0.04
N THR A 159 -7.66 9.60 -1.04
CA THR A 159 -6.94 8.34 -1.26
C THR A 159 -5.43 8.54 -1.41
N LEU A 160 -5.00 9.54 -2.19
CA LEU A 160 -3.57 9.85 -2.36
C LEU A 160 -2.91 10.29 -1.05
N ARG A 161 -3.62 11.10 -0.24
CA ARG A 161 -3.13 11.48 1.11
C ARG A 161 -3.06 10.28 2.05
N ALA A 162 -4.02 9.36 2.00
CA ALA A 162 -4.00 8.14 2.79
C ALA A 162 -2.83 7.22 2.37
N ALA A 163 -2.56 7.09 1.07
CA ALA A 163 -1.41 6.36 0.57
C ALA A 163 -0.09 6.99 1.05
N SER A 164 0.05 8.31 0.93
CA SER A 164 1.20 9.08 1.44
C SER A 164 1.39 8.89 2.95
N HIS A 165 0.30 8.94 3.71
CA HIS A 165 0.31 8.71 5.15
C HIS A 165 0.79 7.29 5.50
N LEU A 166 0.29 6.26 4.78
CA LEU A 166 0.76 4.88 4.97
C LEU A 166 2.27 4.74 4.72
N VAL A 167 2.80 5.39 3.68
CA VAL A 167 4.25 5.41 3.41
C VAL A 167 5.01 5.98 4.61
N GLY A 168 4.56 7.10 5.16
CA GLY A 168 5.16 7.69 6.38
C GLY A 168 5.03 6.82 7.62
N ARG A 169 3.92 6.08 7.79
CA ARG A 169 3.77 5.09 8.86
C ARG A 169 4.81 3.96 8.73
N TRP A 170 5.08 3.50 7.51
CA TRP A 170 6.13 2.52 7.26
C TRP A 170 7.54 3.06 7.53
N ALA A 171 7.82 4.33 7.22
CA ALA A 171 9.09 4.96 7.59
C ALA A 171 9.29 4.94 9.12
N THR A 172 8.25 5.33 9.87
CA THR A 172 8.24 5.26 11.33
C THR A 172 8.43 3.82 11.84
N ALA A 173 7.77 2.84 11.22
CA ALA A 173 7.92 1.43 11.57
C ALA A 173 9.36 0.92 11.36
N CYS A 174 10.01 1.31 10.27
CA CYS A 174 11.42 0.97 10.00
C CYS A 174 12.35 1.58 11.06
N ARG A 175 12.16 2.86 11.43
CA ARG A 175 12.94 3.51 12.50
C ARG A 175 12.78 2.81 13.84
N ARG A 176 11.55 2.45 14.20
CA ARG A 176 11.28 1.72 15.45
C ARG A 176 11.96 0.36 15.46
N ALA A 177 11.90 -0.39 14.36
CA ALA A 177 12.59 -1.67 14.24
C ALA A 177 14.12 -1.53 14.27
N ALA A 178 14.67 -0.44 13.74
CA ALA A 178 16.11 -0.18 13.77
C ALA A 178 16.65 -0.09 15.21
N ALA A 179 15.87 0.44 16.15
CA ALA A 179 16.29 0.63 17.55
C ALA A 179 16.56 -0.67 18.32
N THR A 180 16.04 -1.81 17.85
CA THR A 180 16.14 -3.10 18.55
C THR A 180 16.77 -4.20 17.69
N THR A 181 17.50 -3.84 16.63
CA THR A 181 18.14 -4.81 15.71
C THR A 181 19.65 -4.64 15.67
N ALA A 182 20.35 -5.66 15.14
CA ALA A 182 21.80 -5.62 15.01
C ALA A 182 22.28 -4.44 14.12
N PRO A 183 23.46 -3.86 14.38
CA PRO A 183 23.90 -2.59 13.76
C PRO A 183 23.77 -2.53 12.23
N ARG A 184 24.14 -3.61 11.53
CA ARG A 184 24.03 -3.69 10.06
C ARG A 184 22.57 -3.60 9.60
N ARG A 185 21.66 -4.31 10.28
CA ARG A 185 20.22 -4.27 9.94
C ARG A 185 19.59 -2.94 10.32
N ALA A 186 20.00 -2.35 11.44
CA ALA A 186 19.55 -1.03 11.85
C ALA A 186 19.88 0.04 10.78
N GLN A 187 21.11 0.03 10.24
CA GLN A 187 21.51 0.93 9.15
C GLN A 187 20.64 0.76 7.90
N GLU A 188 20.35 -0.49 7.50
CA GLU A 188 19.47 -0.76 6.36
C GLU A 188 18.05 -0.24 6.59
N LEU A 189 17.50 -0.46 7.79
CA LEU A 189 16.16 -0.01 8.15
C LEU A 189 16.05 1.52 8.19
N LEU A 190 17.09 2.21 8.66
CA LEU A 190 17.16 3.67 8.61
C LEU A 190 17.22 4.17 7.16
N ALA A 191 18.03 3.54 6.31
CA ALA A 191 18.07 3.88 4.88
C ALA A 191 16.74 3.60 4.16
N MET A 192 16.00 2.57 4.56
CA MET A 192 14.63 2.31 4.08
C MET A 192 13.66 3.39 4.57
N ALA A 193 13.79 3.84 5.82
CA ALA A 193 12.97 4.92 6.36
C ALA A 193 13.19 6.24 5.60
N ASP A 194 14.44 6.58 5.29
CA ASP A 194 14.78 7.79 4.54
C ASP A 194 14.23 7.75 3.11
N ASP A 195 14.29 6.58 2.46
CA ASP A 195 13.66 6.37 1.16
C ASP A 195 12.14 6.54 1.21
N LEU A 196 11.50 5.97 2.23
CA LEU A 196 10.04 6.06 2.44
C LEU A 196 9.62 7.51 2.69
N ASP A 197 10.34 8.26 3.53
CA ASP A 197 10.07 9.67 3.76
C ASP A 197 10.19 10.49 2.47
N ALA A 198 11.18 10.18 1.62
CA ALA A 198 11.31 10.84 0.32
C ALA A 198 10.12 10.55 -0.59
N ILE A 199 9.74 9.27 -0.77
CA ILE A 199 8.66 8.87 -1.70
C ILE A 199 7.25 9.06 -1.14
N ALA A 200 7.12 9.46 0.13
CA ALA A 200 5.82 9.79 0.72
C ALA A 200 5.11 10.90 -0.08
N LEU A 201 5.88 11.81 -0.69
CA LEU A 201 5.37 12.86 -1.58
C LEU A 201 6.17 13.00 -2.87
N ALA A 202 7.50 12.96 -2.81
CA ALA A 202 8.33 13.24 -3.97
C ALA A 202 8.34 12.09 -4.98
N ALA A 203 8.69 12.41 -6.23
CA ALA A 203 9.04 11.41 -7.22
C ALA A 203 10.32 10.66 -6.77
N PRO A 204 10.39 9.33 -6.97
CA PRO A 204 11.56 8.55 -6.60
C PRO A 204 12.79 8.95 -7.42
N ARG A 205 13.93 9.10 -6.76
CA ARG A 205 15.21 9.48 -7.38
C ARG A 205 16.17 8.31 -7.54
N THR A 206 15.91 7.19 -6.87
CA THR A 206 16.72 5.97 -6.96
C THR A 206 15.88 4.78 -7.42
N PHE A 207 16.53 3.74 -7.94
CA PHE A 207 15.86 2.51 -8.33
C PHE A 207 15.13 1.85 -7.14
N ARG A 208 15.75 1.83 -5.95
CA ARG A 208 15.15 1.29 -4.72
C ARG A 208 13.88 2.05 -4.33
N GLN A 209 13.92 3.39 -4.37
CA GLN A 209 12.75 4.25 -4.11
C GLN A 209 11.61 3.97 -5.09
N ALA A 210 11.91 3.80 -6.39
CA ALA A 210 10.89 3.53 -7.39
C ALA A 210 10.24 2.16 -7.22
N VAL A 211 11.02 1.11 -6.96
CA VAL A 211 10.49 -0.22 -6.69
C VAL A 211 9.63 -0.20 -5.42
N GLN A 212 10.09 0.47 -4.35
CA GLN A 212 9.34 0.62 -3.11
C GLN A 212 8.03 1.37 -3.32
N LEU A 213 8.00 2.45 -4.11
CA LEU A 213 6.77 3.22 -4.39
C LEU A 213 5.76 2.42 -5.22
N ILE A 214 6.22 1.69 -6.24
CA ILE A 214 5.36 0.77 -7.01
C ILE A 214 4.76 -0.27 -6.09
N TRP A 215 5.60 -0.91 -5.27
CA TRP A 215 5.16 -1.95 -4.35
C TRP A 215 4.16 -1.41 -3.34
N MET A 216 4.36 -0.21 -2.78
CA MET A 216 3.40 0.42 -1.88
C MET A 216 2.02 0.60 -2.53
N VAL A 217 1.97 1.13 -3.75
CA VAL A 217 0.71 1.31 -4.48
C VAL A 217 0.07 -0.04 -4.83
N HIS A 218 0.88 -1.03 -5.24
CA HIS A 218 0.38 -2.36 -5.55
C HIS A 218 -0.21 -3.07 -4.33
N SER A 219 0.44 -2.95 -3.17
CA SER A 219 -0.04 -3.49 -1.91
C SER A 219 -1.35 -2.83 -1.46
N ILE A 220 -1.55 -1.54 -1.73
CA ILE A 220 -2.84 -0.87 -1.46
C ILE A 220 -3.97 -1.49 -2.29
N TYR A 221 -3.73 -1.82 -3.57
CA TYR A 221 -4.71 -2.56 -4.36
C TYR A 221 -5.02 -3.93 -3.76
N ALA A 222 -4.00 -4.68 -3.33
CA ALA A 222 -4.20 -5.96 -2.66
C ALA A 222 -5.02 -5.81 -1.36
N VAL A 223 -4.78 -4.76 -0.57
CA VAL A 223 -5.57 -4.40 0.61
C VAL A 223 -7.04 -4.16 0.25
N GLU A 224 -7.32 -3.50 -0.88
CA GLU A 224 -8.68 -3.33 -1.42
C GLU A 224 -9.31 -4.61 -2.00
N GLY A 225 -8.61 -5.75 -1.97
CA GLY A 225 -9.08 -7.01 -2.57
C GLY A 225 -8.92 -7.05 -4.10
N ARG A 226 -8.09 -6.15 -4.65
CA ARG A 226 -7.79 -6.04 -6.09
C ARG A 226 -6.45 -6.71 -6.40
N GLY A 227 -6.43 -8.03 -6.30
CA GLY A 227 -5.21 -8.84 -6.44
C GLY A 227 -4.82 -9.18 -7.89
N ALA A 228 -5.67 -8.90 -8.88
CA ALA A 228 -5.41 -9.19 -10.29
C ALA A 228 -4.84 -7.97 -11.06
N MET A 229 -4.33 -6.97 -10.35
CA MET A 229 -3.70 -5.80 -10.96
C MET A 229 -2.35 -6.22 -11.54
N ALA A 230 -2.04 -5.76 -12.74
CA ALA A 230 -0.75 -6.05 -13.36
C ALA A 230 0.26 -4.95 -13.04
N PHE A 231 1.55 -5.30 -12.96
CA PHE A 231 2.62 -4.30 -12.96
C PHE A 231 2.79 -3.64 -14.34
N GLY A 232 2.38 -4.30 -15.42
CA GLY A 232 2.63 -3.81 -16.78
C GLY A 232 4.11 -3.87 -17.13
N ARG A 233 4.61 -2.87 -17.85
CA ARG A 233 5.97 -2.85 -18.43
C ARG A 233 7.04 -2.34 -17.45
N MET A 234 7.25 -3.06 -16.35
CA MET A 234 8.27 -2.75 -15.33
C MET A 234 9.65 -2.49 -15.91
N ASP A 235 10.02 -3.30 -16.89
CA ASP A 235 11.27 -3.21 -17.64
C ASP A 235 11.46 -1.84 -18.31
N GLN A 236 10.39 -1.15 -18.71
CA GLN A 236 10.48 0.12 -19.42
C GLN A 236 10.52 1.32 -18.47
N TYR A 237 9.58 1.42 -17.55
CA TYR A 237 9.47 2.61 -16.71
C TYR A 237 10.49 2.64 -15.57
N LEU A 238 11.11 1.50 -15.21
CA LEU A 238 12.24 1.46 -14.26
C LEU A 238 13.61 1.61 -14.94
N LEU A 239 13.71 1.40 -16.26
CA LEU A 239 14.98 1.39 -16.98
C LEU A 239 15.86 2.63 -16.76
N PRO A 240 15.32 3.87 -16.75
CA PRO A 240 16.15 5.05 -16.51
C PRO A 240 16.83 5.02 -15.13
N LEU A 241 16.09 4.66 -14.09
CA LEU A 241 16.58 4.59 -12.71
C LEU A 241 17.52 3.39 -12.51
N TYR A 242 17.26 2.27 -13.19
CA TYR A 242 18.15 1.11 -13.17
C TYR A 242 19.51 1.44 -13.80
N ARG A 243 19.51 2.09 -14.98
CA ARG A 243 20.75 2.52 -15.65
C ARG A 243 21.54 3.54 -14.84
N GLU A 244 20.87 4.42 -14.11
CA GLU A 244 21.55 5.35 -13.19
C GLU A 244 22.18 4.60 -12.02
N ALA A 245 21.47 3.64 -11.43
CA ALA A 245 21.96 2.84 -10.31
C ALA A 245 23.18 1.97 -10.65
N LEU A 246 23.42 1.64 -11.93
CA LEU A 246 24.60 0.89 -12.37
C LEU A 246 25.85 1.75 -12.63
N ARG A 247 25.72 3.09 -12.62
CA ARG A 247 26.85 3.99 -12.85
C ARG A 247 27.64 4.30 -11.58
N HIS A 248 27.13 3.88 -10.41
CA HIS A 248 27.69 4.07 -9.08
C HIS A 248 27.84 2.72 -8.39
#